data_AF-A0A8J2JEV0-F1
#
_entry.id   AF-A0A8J2JEV0-F1
#
_cell.length_a   1.000
_cell.length_b   1.000
_cell.length_c   1.000
_cell.angle_alpha   90.00
_cell.angle_beta   90.00
_cell.angle_gamma   90.00
#
_symmetry.space_group_name_H-M   'P 1'
#
loop_
_entity.id
_entity.type
_entity.pdbx_description
1 polymer ?
#
loop_
_entity_poly.entity_id
_entity_poly.type
_entity_poly.pdbx_seq_one_letter_code
_entity_poly.pdbx_strand_id
1 'polypeptide(L)'
;HPNNTSIYTCLRSGLLSLSVVQMALYETIKNLLPSVPSGLIGHSAGEVLSGYADGCLNAEQVILIQDACARAMLATKKSQGGMTA
;
A
#
# COMPACT_ATOMS: atom_id res chain seq x y z
N HIS A 1 -4.18 17.41 21.16
CA HIS A 1 -4.87 16.60 20.14
C HIS A 1 -4.21 16.83 18.79
N PRO A 2 -3.74 15.79 18.08
CA PRO A 2 -3.22 15.98 16.72
C PRO A 2 -4.33 16.50 15.80
N ASN A 3 -4.00 17.46 14.92
CA ASN A 3 -4.94 17.96 13.92
C ASN A 3 -5.15 16.91 12.80
N ASN A 4 -6.28 17.00 12.09
CA ASN A 4 -6.61 16.06 11.01
C ASN A 4 -5.52 16.01 9.92
N THR A 5 -4.85 17.13 9.66
CA THR A 5 -3.74 17.22 8.71
C THR A 5 -2.56 16.32 9.09
N SER A 6 -2.13 16.33 10.36
CA SER A 6 -1.02 15.50 10.84
C SER A 6 -1.34 14.00 10.76
N ILE A 7 -2.57 13.62 11.12
CA ILE A 7 -3.03 12.23 11.04
C ILE A 7 -3.06 11.75 9.59
N TYR A 8 -3.63 12.56 8.69
CA TYR A 8 -3.68 12.25 7.26
C TYR A 8 -2.28 12.05 6.68
N THR A 9 -1.36 12.96 6.96
CA THR A 9 0.02 12.87 6.49
C THR A 9 0.68 11.59 6.98
N CYS A 10 0.47 11.19 8.24
CA CYS A 10 1.02 9.94 8.80
C CYS A 10 0.46 8.69 8.12
N LEU A 11 -0.86 8.60 7.95
CA LEU A 11 -1.50 7.47 7.27
C LEU A 11 -1.05 7.36 5.82
N ARG A 12 -1.07 8.50 5.11
CA ARG A 12 -0.69 8.58 3.70
C ARG A 12 0.78 8.23 3.50
N SER A 13 1.69 8.78 4.31
CA SER A 13 3.12 8.51 4.17
C SER A 13 3.46 7.05 4.49
N GLY A 14 2.83 6.45 5.51
CA GLY A 14 2.98 5.03 5.84
C GLY A 14 2.55 4.10 4.70
N LEU A 15 1.33 4.27 4.18
CA LEU A 15 0.80 3.42 3.12
C LEU A 15 1.58 3.54 1.80
N LEU A 16 1.98 4.78 1.43
CA LEU A 16 2.73 5.01 0.20
C LEU A 16 4.17 4.57 0.29
N SER A 17 4.85 4.83 1.41
CA SER A 17 6.23 4.35 1.58
C SER A 17 6.29 2.83 1.50
N LEU A 18 5.35 2.12 2.14
CA LEU A 18 5.25 0.67 2.04
C LEU A 18 5.07 0.21 0.58
N SER A 19 4.11 0.79 -0.13
CA SER A 19 3.78 0.38 -1.51
C SER A 19 4.91 0.68 -2.49
N VAL A 20 5.57 1.84 -2.36
CA VAL A 20 6.69 2.21 -3.23
C VAL A 20 7.89 1.29 -3.03
N VAL A 21 8.23 0.98 -1.77
CA VAL A 21 9.31 0.02 -1.47
C VAL A 21 8.98 -1.36 -2.03
N GLN A 22 7.74 -1.81 -1.87
CA GLN A 22 7.24 -3.07 -2.40
C GLN A 22 7.31 -3.15 -3.93
N MET A 23 6.87 -2.10 -4.64
CA MET A 23 6.97 -2.02 -6.10
C MET A 23 8.42 -2.03 -6.56
N ALA A 24 9.28 -1.21 -5.92
CA ALA A 24 10.70 -1.16 -6.27
C ALA A 24 11.40 -2.51 -6.06
N LEU A 25 11.07 -3.22 -4.98
CA LEU A 25 11.60 -4.56 -4.72
C LEU A 25 11.10 -5.57 -5.75
N TYR A 26 9.80 -5.54 -6.09
CA TYR A 26 9.24 -6.40 -7.12
C TYR A 26 9.92 -6.16 -8.48
N GLU A 27 10.07 -4.91 -8.92
CA GLU A 27 10.78 -4.59 -10.16
C GLU A 27 12.24 -5.05 -10.12
N THR A 28 12.91 -4.89 -8.98
CA THR A 28 14.29 -5.36 -8.80
C THR A 28 14.37 -6.89 -8.98
N ILE A 29 13.50 -7.64 -8.30
CA ILE A 29 13.47 -9.10 -8.38
C ILE A 29 13.10 -9.57 -9.79
N LYS A 30 12.07 -8.97 -10.40
CA LYS A 30 11.60 -9.26 -11.75
C LYS A 30 12.70 -9.04 -12.80
N ASN A 31 13.53 -8.02 -12.63
CA ASN A 31 14.64 -7.72 -13.55
C ASN A 31 15.87 -8.61 -13.29
N LEU A 32 16.08 -9.09 -12.06
CA LEU A 32 17.19 -9.97 -11.70
C LEU A 32 16.92 -11.45 -12.04
N LEU A 33 15.67 -11.88 -11.97
CA LEU A 33 15.29 -13.27 -12.21
C LEU A 33 14.74 -13.44 -13.63
N PRO A 34 15.17 -14.49 -14.36
CA PRO A 34 14.65 -14.78 -15.70
C PRO A 34 13.20 -15.28 -15.71
N SER A 35 12.62 -15.59 -14.55
CA SER A 35 11.28 -16.14 -14.40
C SER A 35 10.39 -15.26 -13.53
N VAL A 36 9.15 -15.04 -13.99
CA VAL A 36 8.09 -14.37 -13.23
C VAL A 36 7.65 -15.26 -12.06
N PRO A 37 7.36 -14.71 -10.87
CA PRO A 37 6.79 -15.49 -9.76
C PRO A 37 5.53 -16.24 -10.20
N SER A 38 5.43 -17.54 -9.91
CA SER A 38 4.27 -18.35 -10.32
C SER A 38 2.98 -18.04 -9.55
N GLY A 39 3.09 -17.28 -8.46
CA GLY A 39 1.96 -16.80 -7.68
C GLY A 39 2.42 -15.69 -6.75
N LEU A 40 1.49 -14.80 -6.41
CA LEU A 40 1.74 -13.67 -5.53
C LEU A 40 0.62 -13.57 -4.50
N ILE A 41 1.01 -13.52 -3.23
CA ILE A 41 0.08 -13.46 -2.11
C ILE A 41 0.36 -12.18 -1.34
N GLY A 42 -0.60 -11.26 -1.39
CA GLY A 42 -0.59 -10.06 -0.59
C GLY A 42 -1.26 -10.29 0.76
N HIS A 43 -0.79 -9.60 1.80
CA HIS A 43 -1.47 -9.55 3.08
C HIS A 43 -1.90 -8.11 3.36
N SER A 44 -3.19 -7.88 3.58
CA SER A 44 -3.74 -6.54 3.86
C SER A 44 -3.29 -5.52 2.80
N ALA A 45 -2.62 -4.43 3.19
CA ALA A 45 -2.10 -3.43 2.24
C ALA A 45 -1.18 -4.02 1.14
N GLY A 46 -0.58 -5.20 1.36
CA GLY A 46 0.22 -5.91 0.36
C GLY A 46 -0.58 -6.52 -0.80
N GLU A 47 -1.90 -6.63 -0.70
CA GLU A 47 -2.75 -7.04 -1.84
C GLU A 47 -2.72 -6.01 -2.98
N VAL A 48 -2.51 -4.73 -2.65
CA VAL A 48 -2.38 -3.66 -3.65
C VAL A 48 -1.12 -3.88 -4.51
N LEU A 49 0.00 -4.28 -3.90
CA LEU A 49 1.18 -4.70 -4.65
C LEU A 49 0.88 -5.94 -5.51
N SER A 50 0.06 -6.85 -5.00
CA SER A 50 -0.28 -8.07 -5.74
C SER A 50 -1.01 -7.76 -7.04
N GLY A 51 -1.96 -6.82 -6.99
CA GLY A 51 -2.61 -6.29 -8.19
C GLY A 51 -1.66 -5.58 -9.16
N TYR A 52 -0.64 -4.87 -8.64
CA TYR A 52 0.39 -4.25 -9.49
C TYR A 52 1.24 -5.29 -10.23
N ALA A 53 1.73 -6.29 -9.50
CA ALA A 53 2.60 -7.30 -10.03
C ALA A 53 1.90 -8.32 -10.95
N ASP A 54 0.58 -8.50 -10.80
CA ASP A 54 -0.27 -9.24 -11.73
C ASP A 54 -0.70 -8.40 -12.95
N GLY A 55 -0.31 -7.12 -13.01
CA GLY A 55 -0.64 -6.21 -14.11
C GLY A 55 -2.08 -5.69 -14.10
N CYS A 56 -2.89 -6.03 -13.10
CA CYS A 56 -4.23 -5.50 -12.89
C CYS A 56 -4.22 -4.01 -12.50
N LEU A 57 -3.13 -3.54 -11.90
CA LEU A 57 -2.91 -2.15 -11.51
C LEU A 57 -1.61 -1.61 -12.13
N ASN A 58 -1.64 -0.33 -12.53
CA ASN A 58 -0.42 0.42 -12.81
C ASN A 58 0.07 1.19 -11.57
N ALA A 59 1.27 1.76 -11.63
CA ALA A 59 1.89 2.47 -10.51
C ALA A 59 1.05 3.67 -10.01
N GLU A 60 0.38 4.40 -10.91
CA GLU A 60 -0.47 5.52 -10.54
C GLU A 60 -1.70 5.05 -9.77
N GLN A 61 -2.32 3.95 -10.20
CA GLN A 61 -3.47 3.36 -9.53
C GLN A 61 -3.11 2.86 -8.13
N VAL A 62 -1.93 2.26 -7.94
CA VAL A 62 -1.42 1.90 -6.61
C VAL A 62 -1.37 3.12 -5.70
N ILE A 63 -0.77 4.22 -6.17
CA ILE A 63 -0.65 5.46 -5.39
C ILE A 63 -2.04 6.03 -5.05
N LEU A 64 -2.95 6.08 -6.03
CA LEU A 64 -4.31 6.59 -5.85
C LEU A 64 -5.12 5.75 -4.86
N ILE A 65 -5.00 4.42 -4.91
CA ILE A 65 -5.68 3.50 -3.98
C ILE A 65 -5.19 3.75 -2.54
N GLN A 66 -3.88 3.85 -2.31
CA GLN A 66 -3.35 4.08 -0.97
C GLN A 66 -3.70 5.45 -0.41
N ASP A 67 -3.68 6.47 -1.26
CA ASP A 67 -4.08 7.83 -0.92
C ASP A 67 -5.59 7.93 -0.61
N ALA A 68 -6.43 7.22 -1.39
CA ALA A 68 -7.86 7.09 -1.12
C ALA A 68 -8.12 6.33 0.19
N CYS A 69 -7.36 5.28 0.48
CA CYS A 69 -7.44 4.54 1.74
C CYS A 69 -7.13 5.46 2.94
N ALA A 70 -6.05 6.23 2.88
CA ALA A 70 -5.70 7.21 3.92
C ALA A 70 -6.81 8.24 4.15
N ARG A 71 -7.43 8.76 3.08
CA ARG A 71 -8.60 9.66 3.17
C ARG A 71 -9.81 8.99 3.82
N ALA A 72 -10.13 7.76 3.42
CA ALA A 72 -11.26 7.02 3.97
C ALA A 72 -11.08 6.75 5.48
N MET A 73 -9.86 6.37 5.90
CA MET A 73 -9.52 6.19 7.32
C MET A 73 -9.65 7.49 8.12
N LEU A 74 -9.39 8.66 7.52
CA LEU A 74 -9.57 9.96 8.18
C LEU A 74 -11.05 10.38 8.24
N ALA A 75 -11.83 10.07 7.20
CA ALA A 75 -13.22 10.48 7.06
C ALA A 75 -14.19 9.69 7.97
N THR A 76 -13.74 8.56 8.52
CA THR A 76 -14.55 7.71 9.39
C THR A 76 -14.33 8.05 10.87
N LYS A 77 -15.36 7.83 11.69
CA LYS A 77 -15.26 7.98 13.15
C LYS A 77 -14.34 6.87 13.70
N LYS A 78 -13.22 7.27 14.30
CA LYS A 78 -12.30 6.32 14.95
C LYS A 78 -12.98 5.60 16.12
N SER A 79 -13.00 4.27 16.08
CA SER A 79 -13.20 3.45 17.27
C SER A 79 -11.88 3.32 18.04
N GLN A 80 -11.93 2.99 19.33
CA GLN A 80 -10.73 2.64 20.11
C GLN A 80 -10.29 1.20 19.78
N GLY A 81 -9.86 0.98 18.53
CA GLY A 81 -9.28 -0.29 18.09
C GLY A 81 -7.79 -0.41 18.41
N GLY A 82 -7.27 -1.64 18.40
CA GLY A 82 -5.86 -1.97 18.54
C GLY A 82 -5.49 -3.21 17.71
N MET A 83 -4.20 -3.40 17.43
CA MET A 83 -3.67 -4.54 16.68
C MET A 83 -2.59 -5.23 17.54
N THR A 84 -2.63 -6.55 17.61
CA THR A 84 -1.63 -7.39 18.29
C THR A 84 -1.18 -8.49 17.31
N ALA A 85 0.05 -8.98 17.47
CA ALA A 85 0.66 -9.96 16.58
C ALA A 85 0.44 -11.38 17.09
#